data_AF-A0A2N3F1S5-F1
#
_entry.id   AF-A0A2N3F1S5-F1
#
_cell.length_a   1.000
_cell.length_b   1.000
_cell.length_c   1.000
_cell.angle_alpha   90.00
_cell.angle_beta   90.00
_cell.angle_gamma   90.00
#
_symmetry.space_group_name_H-M   'P 1'
#
loop_
_entity.id
_entity.type
_entity.pdbx_description
1 polymer ?
#
loop_
_entity_poly.entity_id
_entity_poly.type
_entity_poly.pdbx_seq_one_letter_code
_entity_poly.pdbx_strand_id
1 'polypeptide(L)'
;LQVGVLPRGTAWLDTGTFDSLLDASQFVQTVVHRQGMSIGAPEEVAWRQGFLSDDELRERAEKLTKSGYGQYLLRVLDEGR
;
A
#
# COMPACT_ATOMS: atom_id res chain seq x y z
N LEU A 1 -0.62 14.47 -27.46
CA LEU A 1 -0.57 13.36 -26.49
C LEU A 1 0.88 12.93 -26.34
N GLN A 2 1.39 12.78 -25.11
CA GLN A 2 2.69 12.15 -24.84
C GLN A 2 2.44 10.71 -24.36
N VAL A 3 3.17 9.75 -24.91
CA VAL A 3 3.05 8.32 -24.57
C VAL A 3 4.32 7.88 -23.85
N GLY A 4 4.16 7.26 -22.68
CA GLY A 4 5.26 6.68 -21.89
C GLY A 4 5.24 5.15 -21.93
N VAL A 5 6.41 4.54 -22.08
CA VAL A 5 6.56 3.07 -22.10
C VAL A 5 6.91 2.59 -20.70
N LEU A 6 6.14 1.62 -20.19
CA LEU A 6 6.49 0.92 -18.95
C LEU A 6 7.60 -0.11 -19.24
N PRO A 7 8.73 -0.08 -18.52
CA PRO A 7 9.78 -1.07 -18.70
C PRO A 7 9.27 -2.46 -18.26
N ARG A 8 9.91 -3.51 -18.79
CA ARG A 8 9.54 -4.92 -18.51
C ARG A 8 9.48 -5.29 -17.02
N GLY A 9 10.20 -4.57 -16.15
CA GLY A 9 10.17 -4.78 -14.70
C GLY A 9 8.91 -4.26 -14.00
N THR A 10 8.03 -3.57 -14.71
CA THR A 10 6.78 -3.05 -14.15
C THR A 10 5.66 -4.08 -14.25
N ALA A 11 5.02 -4.37 -13.12
CA ALA A 11 3.76 -5.12 -13.12
C ALA A 11 2.60 -4.16 -13.41
N TRP A 12 1.88 -4.41 -14.50
CA TRP A 12 0.58 -3.80 -14.79
C TRP A 12 -0.46 -4.90 -14.79
N LEU A 13 -1.33 -4.90 -13.79
CA LEU A 13 -2.26 -5.99 -13.49
C LEU A 13 -3.67 -5.58 -13.91
N ASP A 14 -4.39 -6.51 -14.54
CA ASP A 14 -5.78 -6.32 -14.95
C ASP A 14 -6.74 -7.06 -14.01
N THR A 15 -7.90 -6.48 -13.76
CA THR A 15 -8.97 -7.07 -12.93
C THR A 15 -10.26 -7.27 -13.75
N GLY A 16 -10.14 -7.39 -15.08
CA GLY A 16 -11.26 -7.55 -16.01
C GLY A 16 -11.94 -8.93 -15.99
N THR A 17 -11.28 -9.96 -15.45
CA THR A 17 -11.88 -11.29 -15.27
C THR A 17 -11.66 -11.81 -13.84
N PHE A 18 -12.40 -12.85 -13.44
CA PHE A 18 -12.19 -13.50 -12.14
C PHE A 18 -10.78 -14.06 -12.00
N ASP A 19 -10.25 -14.68 -13.05
CA ASP A 19 -8.89 -15.22 -13.06
C ASP A 19 -7.85 -14.09 -12.96
N SER A 20 -8.00 -13.01 -13.75
CA SER A 20 -7.04 -11.90 -13.72
C SER A 20 -7.06 -11.16 -12.38
N LEU A 21 -8.24 -11.01 -11.76
CA LEU A 21 -8.38 -10.46 -10.41
C LEU A 21 -7.70 -11.35 -9.35
N LEU A 22 -7.83 -12.67 -9.46
CA LEU A 22 -7.17 -13.60 -8.56
C LEU A 22 -5.65 -13.51 -8.69
N ASP A 23 -5.13 -13.50 -9.93
CA ASP A 23 -3.70 -13.34 -10.20
C ASP A 23 -3.17 -12.02 -9.64
N ALA A 24 -3.89 -10.92 -9.84
CA ALA A 24 -3.52 -9.61 -9.30
C ALA A 24 -3.47 -9.62 -7.76
N SER A 25 -4.45 -10.27 -7.13
CA SER A 25 -4.54 -10.40 -5.68
C SER A 25 -3.37 -11.22 -5.13
N GLN A 26 -3.03 -12.33 -5.77
CA GLN A 26 -1.90 -13.19 -5.39
C GLN A 26 -0.56 -12.48 -5.55
N PHE A 27 -0.40 -11.69 -6.62
CA PHE A 27 0.79 -10.86 -6.83
C PHE A 27 0.98 -9.87 -5.67
N VAL A 28 -0.05 -9.09 -5.36
CA VAL A 28 -0.02 -8.11 -4.25
C VAL A 28 0.27 -8.81 -2.93
N GLN A 29 -0.44 -9.90 -2.63
CA GLN A 29 -0.25 -10.66 -1.39
C GLN A 29 1.20 -11.13 -1.24
N THR A 30 1.79 -11.70 -2.30
CA THR A 30 3.15 -12.22 -2.28
C THR A 30 4.18 -11.14 -2.01
N VAL A 31 4.05 -9.99 -2.69
CA VAL A 31 4.99 -8.87 -2.52
C VAL A 31 4.88 -8.28 -1.11
N VAL A 32 3.67 -8.04 -0.62
CA VAL A 32 3.42 -7.50 0.73
C VAL A 32 4.00 -8.43 1.81
N HIS A 33 3.74 -9.74 1.72
CA HIS A 33 4.27 -10.71 2.68
C HIS A 33 5.79 -10.78 2.68
N ARG A 34 6.43 -10.64 1.52
CA ARG A 34 7.89 -10.76 1.40
C ARG A 34 8.63 -9.50 1.85
N GLN A 35 8.07 -8.32 1.57
CA GLN A 35 8.72 -7.04 1.88
C GLN A 35 8.32 -6.49 3.24
N GLY A 36 7.20 -6.96 3.80
CA GLY A 36 6.66 -6.42 5.05
C GLY A 36 6.11 -5.01 4.90
N MET A 37 5.91 -4.51 3.69
CA MET A 37 5.28 -3.21 3.38
C MET A 37 3.93 -3.41 2.69
N SER A 38 3.02 -2.46 2.86
CA SER A 38 1.71 -2.50 2.21
C SER A 38 1.78 -1.87 0.81
N ILE A 39 1.06 -2.45 -0.17
CA ILE A 39 0.86 -1.84 -1.49
C ILE A 39 -0.48 -1.11 -1.47
N GLY A 40 -0.49 0.12 -1.98
CA GLY A 40 -1.73 0.90 -2.11
C GLY A 40 -2.30 1.40 -0.79
N ALA A 41 -1.43 1.79 0.16
CA ALA A 41 -1.80 2.36 1.46
C ALA A 41 -1.90 3.90 1.39
N PRO A 42 -3.11 4.50 1.24
CA PRO A 42 -3.23 5.94 1.00
C PRO A 42 -2.83 6.78 2.22
N GLU A 43 -3.05 6.28 3.44
CA GLU A 43 -2.70 6.97 4.68
C GLU A 43 -1.18 7.14 4.82
N GLU A 44 -0.41 6.09 4.50
CA GLU A 44 1.05 6.17 4.48
C GLU A 44 1.54 7.18 3.44
N VAL A 45 1.01 7.10 2.20
CA VAL A 45 1.41 8.04 1.15
C VAL A 45 1.08 9.47 1.56
N ALA A 46 -0.12 9.72 2.10
CA ALA A 46 -0.53 11.04 2.56
C ALA A 46 0.37 11.56 3.69
N TRP A 47 0.76 10.71 4.64
CA TRP A 47 1.67 11.07 5.71
C TRP A 47 3.09 11.37 5.19
N ARG A 48 3.65 10.52 4.32
CA ARG A 48 4.99 10.75 3.73
C ARG A 48 5.04 12.01 2.86
N GLN A 49 3.94 12.34 2.18
CA GLN A 49 3.80 13.58 1.40
C GLN A 49 3.49 14.82 2.26
N GLY A 50 3.32 14.66 3.57
CA GLY A 50 3.04 15.76 4.50
C GLY A 50 1.60 16.26 4.51
N PHE A 51 0.66 15.52 3.90
CA PHE A 51 -0.77 15.81 3.99
C PHE A 51 -1.37 15.39 5.33
N LEU A 52 -0.72 14.47 6.04
CA LEU A 52 -1.05 14.09 7.42
C LEU A 52 0.15 14.34 8.34
N SER A 53 -0.12 14.86 9.52
CA SER A 53 0.80 14.85 10.65
C SER A 53 0.91 13.45 11.29
N ASP A 54 1.89 13.29 12.17
CA ASP A 54 2.12 12.04 12.92
C ASP A 54 0.90 11.67 13.77
N ASP A 55 0.28 12.64 14.43
CA ASP A 55 -0.91 12.42 15.26
C ASP A 55 -2.13 12.04 14.42
N GLU A 56 -2.29 12.68 13.26
CA GLU A 56 -3.36 12.36 12.32
C GLU A 56 -3.21 10.96 11.71
N LEU A 57 -1.99 10.51 11.43
CA LEU A 57 -1.75 9.13 11.00
C LEU A 57 -2.06 8.15 12.15
N ARG A 58 -1.58 8.45 13.36
CA ARG A 58 -1.80 7.62 14.55
C ARG A 58 -3.28 7.41 14.84
N GLU A 59 -4.08 8.48 14.84
CA GLU A 59 -5.52 8.41 15.12
C GLU A 59 -6.26 7.49 14.12
N ARG A 60 -5.86 7.53 12.83
CA ARG A 60 -6.44 6.64 11.80
C ARG A 60 -5.97 5.21 11.99
N ALA A 61 -4.68 5.02 12.28
CA ALA A 61 -4.09 3.70 12.47
C ALA A 61 -4.71 2.94 13.65
N GLU A 62 -4.94 3.61 14.79
CA GLU A 62 -5.52 3.01 15.99
C GLU A 62 -6.89 2.36 15.72
N LYS A 63 -7.74 3.00 14.91
CA LYS A 63 -9.07 2.50 14.51
C LYS A 63 -9.02 1.23 13.67
N LEU A 64 -7.89 0.96 13.01
CA LEU A 64 -7.68 -0.13 12.07
C LEU A 64 -6.80 -1.26 12.65
N THR A 65 -6.43 -1.19 13.93
CA THR A 65 -5.53 -2.18 14.57
C THR A 65 -6.07 -3.60 14.52
N LYS A 66 -7.39 -3.78 14.53
CA LYS A 66 -8.05 -5.11 14.48
C LYS A 66 -7.80 -5.88 13.19
N SER A 67 -7.54 -5.21 12.06
CA SER A 67 -7.28 -5.87 10.77
C SER A 67 -5.80 -6.13 10.51
N GLY A 68 -4.91 -5.74 11.43
CA GLY A 68 -3.46 -5.73 11.21
C GLY A 68 -2.97 -4.53 10.39
N TYR A 69 -3.80 -3.92 9.55
CA TYR A 69 -3.44 -2.73 8.79
C TYR A 69 -3.13 -1.52 9.68
N GLY A 70 -3.87 -1.34 10.78
CA GLY A 70 -3.52 -0.31 11.76
C GLY A 70 -2.16 -0.54 12.42
N GLN A 71 -1.80 -1.80 12.70
CA GLN A 71 -0.48 -2.13 13.25
C GLN A 71 0.63 -1.83 12.23
N TYR A 72 0.37 -2.09 10.95
CA TYR A 72 1.26 -1.69 9.86
C TYR A 72 1.54 -0.18 9.88
N LEU A 73 0.49 0.65 9.92
CA LEU A 73 0.62 2.11 9.90
C LEU A 73 1.33 2.66 11.15
N LEU A 74 1.06 2.08 12.33
CA LEU A 74 1.77 2.45 13.56
C LEU A 74 3.27 2.15 13.46
N ARG A 75 3.64 0.98 12.94
CA ARG A 75 5.05 0.64 12.73
C ARG A 75 5.73 1.58 11.71
N VAL A 76 5.04 1.93 10.62
CA VAL A 76 5.56 2.92 9.65
C VAL A 76 5.82 4.27 10.33
N LEU A 77 4.92 4.69 11.22
CA LEU A 77 5.10 5.91 12.01
C LEU A 77 6.30 5.81 12.96
N ASP A 78 6.51 4.66 13.60
CA ASP A 78 7.66 4.40 14.49
C ASP A 78 9.00 4.34 13.75
N GLU A 79 9.02 3.83 12.51
CA GLU A 79 10.21 3.79 11.64
C GLU A 79 10.61 5.19 11.13
N GLY A 80 9.67 6.13 11.12
CA GLY A 80 9.88 7.50 10.68
C GLY A 80 9.72 7.70 9.17
N ARG A 81 9.80 8.97 8.75
CA ARG A 81 9.62 9.38 7.35
C ARG A 81 10.83 9.03 6.49
#